data_AF-A0A3N5M8T3-F1
#
_entry.id   AF-A0A3N5M8T3-F1
#
_cell.length_a   1.000
_cell.length_b   1.000
_cell.length_c   1.000
_cell.angle_alpha   90.00
_cell.angle_beta   90.00
_cell.angle_gamma   90.00
#
_symmetry.space_group_name_H-M   'P 1'
#
loop_
_entity.id
_entity.type
_entity.pdbx_description
1 polymer ?
#
loop_
_entity_poly.entity_id
_entity_poly.type
_entity_poly.pdbx_seq_one_letter_code
_entity_poly.pdbx_strand_id
1 'polypeptide(L)'
;SDEGWVFVYHGSATGLSATPAWTADSDQFSAEFGYSVGTAGDVNGDGYADVIVGAWKYSNDELREGRAYVYYGSENGLSAKPAWTAESDQVNSRFGSSVGTAGDVNGDGYADVIVGALDYDNGETDEGRAYVYYGSSAGLVDTPTWTAESDQASACFGYSVGTAGDVNGDGYADVIVGALDYDNGQEDEGRVYVYHGSKTGLAATPAWTAESDQANVEFGAALGTAGDVNGDGYADVIVGAYYYKNGVNEFGRAYVYHGSASGLAVTWAWAVECDQESVDFGRSVGTAGDVNGDGYAGVIVGARFYEIDQSYEGRVYVYPGSAGGLSARAAWTADSDQVDARLGSSVGTAGDVNGDGYADMIAGAPYYTNGQTAEGQASLY
;
A
#
# COMPACT_ATOMS: atom_id res chain seq x y z
N SER A 1 -4.53 -22.99 12.71
CA SER A 1 -4.97 -22.02 13.73
C SER A 1 -5.28 -20.73 13.00
N ASP A 2 -6.28 -19.97 13.45
CA ASP A 2 -6.67 -18.70 12.80
C ASP A 2 -5.77 -17.57 13.29
N GLU A 3 -4.45 -17.73 13.11
CA GLU A 3 -3.40 -16.85 13.64
C GLU A 3 -2.95 -15.82 12.59
N GLY A 4 -3.26 -16.08 11.31
CA GLY A 4 -2.73 -15.38 10.16
C GLY A 4 -1.40 -15.97 9.68
N TRP A 5 -1.14 -15.87 8.37
CA TRP A 5 0.04 -16.46 7.71
C TRP A 5 0.59 -15.52 6.64
N VAL A 6 1.90 -15.56 6.44
CA VAL A 6 2.60 -14.95 5.32
C VAL A 6 3.40 -16.01 4.58
N PHE A 7 3.39 -15.91 3.25
CA PHE A 7 4.11 -16.80 2.34
C PHE A 7 4.97 -15.95 1.41
N VAL A 8 6.20 -16.38 1.18
CA VAL A 8 7.07 -15.81 0.13
C VAL A 8 7.34 -16.87 -0.91
N TYR A 9 7.13 -16.51 -2.16
CA TYR A 9 7.40 -17.34 -3.33
C TYR A 9 8.52 -16.70 -4.13
N HIS A 10 9.49 -17.49 -4.57
CA HIS A 10 10.59 -16.97 -5.37
C HIS A 10 10.21 -16.92 -6.84
N GLY A 11 10.67 -15.86 -7.49
CA GLY A 11 10.62 -15.68 -8.94
C GLY A 11 11.57 -16.57 -9.71
N SER A 12 11.26 -16.75 -10.99
CA SER A 12 12.15 -17.30 -11.99
C SER A 12 11.69 -16.84 -13.37
N ALA A 13 12.52 -17.05 -14.40
CA ALA A 13 12.14 -16.85 -15.80
C ALA A 13 10.92 -17.69 -16.25
N THR A 14 10.45 -18.62 -15.42
CA THR A 14 9.24 -19.43 -15.67
C THR A 14 8.07 -19.07 -14.75
N GLY A 15 8.18 -17.98 -14.00
CA GLY A 15 7.20 -17.53 -13.00
C GLY A 15 7.55 -17.93 -11.56
N LEU A 16 6.56 -17.78 -10.68
CA LEU A 16 6.69 -18.08 -9.24
C LEU A 16 6.85 -19.58 -8.97
N SER A 17 7.54 -19.91 -7.88
CA SER A 17 7.64 -21.28 -7.37
C SER A 17 6.26 -21.85 -6.98
N ALA A 18 6.04 -23.14 -7.21
CA ALA A 18 4.78 -23.81 -6.84
C ALA A 18 4.61 -24.02 -5.32
N THR A 19 5.69 -23.87 -4.56
CA THR A 19 5.70 -23.96 -3.10
C THR A 19 6.36 -22.73 -2.52
N PRO A 20 5.93 -22.27 -1.33
CA PRO A 20 6.57 -21.13 -0.68
C PRO A 20 8.03 -21.45 -0.34
N ALA A 21 8.91 -20.50 -0.59
CA ALA A 21 10.30 -20.54 -0.18
C ALA A 21 10.46 -20.21 1.30
N TRP A 22 9.54 -19.41 1.84
CA TRP A 22 9.50 -19.03 3.25
C TRP A 22 8.05 -18.86 3.71
N THR A 23 7.79 -19.16 4.97
CA THR A 23 6.49 -18.99 5.62
C THR A 23 6.67 -18.54 7.06
N ALA A 24 5.76 -17.70 7.54
CA ALA A 24 5.61 -17.40 8.96
C ALA A 24 4.16 -17.23 9.36
N ASP A 25 3.89 -17.46 10.63
CA ASP A 25 2.63 -17.28 11.32
C ASP A 25 2.85 -16.58 12.67
N SER A 26 1.76 -16.06 13.23
CA SER A 26 1.76 -15.53 14.60
C SER A 26 1.66 -16.68 15.61
N ASP A 27 2.30 -16.51 16.77
CA ASP A 27 2.12 -17.41 17.92
C ASP A 27 0.85 -17.14 18.74
N GLN A 28 0.04 -16.16 18.31
CA GLN A 28 -1.20 -15.76 18.95
C GLN A 28 -2.43 -15.93 18.05
N PHE A 29 -3.40 -16.68 18.59
CA PHE A 29 -4.72 -16.89 18.01
C PHE A 29 -5.44 -15.58 17.68
N SER A 30 -5.93 -15.47 16.43
CA SER A 30 -6.68 -14.33 15.89
C SER A 30 -5.91 -13.00 15.85
N ALA A 31 -4.58 -13.04 15.79
CA ALA A 31 -3.74 -11.84 15.62
C ALA A 31 -3.87 -11.20 14.22
N GLU A 32 -4.40 -11.93 13.23
CA GLU A 32 -4.48 -11.51 11.82
C GLU A 32 -3.10 -11.17 11.24
N PHE A 33 -2.09 -11.99 11.56
CA PHE A 33 -0.76 -11.84 11.00
C PHE A 33 -0.77 -11.99 9.48
N GLY A 34 -0.16 -11.04 8.77
CA GLY A 34 -0.22 -11.01 7.31
C GLY A 34 -1.44 -10.29 6.75
N TYR A 35 -2.25 -9.64 7.59
CA TYR A 35 -3.35 -8.78 7.11
C TYR A 35 -2.84 -7.66 6.20
N SER A 36 -1.68 -7.08 6.54
CA SER A 36 -0.94 -6.16 5.71
C SER A 36 0.51 -6.65 5.59
N VAL A 37 1.03 -6.64 4.37
CA VAL A 37 2.40 -7.03 4.04
C VAL A 37 2.97 -6.02 3.04
N GLY A 38 4.26 -5.72 3.17
CA GLY A 38 4.96 -4.84 2.24
C GLY A 38 6.45 -5.12 2.25
N THR A 39 7.17 -4.55 1.29
CA THR A 39 8.63 -4.44 1.43
C THR A 39 8.95 -3.42 2.53
N ALA A 40 9.98 -3.69 3.31
CA ALA A 40 10.58 -2.72 4.20
C ALA A 40 11.72 -1.93 3.53
N GLY A 41 12.10 -2.28 2.29
CA GLY A 41 13.38 -1.90 1.70
C GLY A 41 14.55 -2.64 2.37
N ASP A 42 15.79 -2.23 2.11
CA ASP A 42 16.96 -2.77 2.82
C ASP A 42 17.23 -1.93 4.08
N VAL A 43 16.63 -2.32 5.21
CA VAL A 43 16.67 -1.53 6.45
C VAL A 43 17.99 -1.71 7.21
N ASN A 44 18.78 -2.72 6.83
CA ASN A 44 20.04 -3.08 7.50
C ASN A 44 21.30 -2.84 6.64
N GLY A 45 21.13 -2.49 5.36
CA GLY A 45 22.17 -2.15 4.39
C GLY A 45 22.98 -3.35 3.90
N ASP A 46 22.43 -4.57 3.93
CA ASP A 46 23.12 -5.79 3.51
C ASP A 46 23.00 -6.11 2.02
N GLY A 47 22.23 -5.29 1.28
CA GLY A 47 22.00 -5.39 -0.15
C GLY A 47 20.78 -6.24 -0.53
N TYR A 48 20.01 -6.75 0.44
CA TYR A 48 18.79 -7.50 0.20
C TYR A 48 17.58 -6.76 0.77
N ALA A 49 16.47 -6.75 0.02
CA ALA A 49 15.25 -6.14 0.53
C ALA A 49 14.63 -7.00 1.65
N ASP A 50 14.17 -6.32 2.69
CA ASP A 50 13.50 -6.86 3.86
C ASP A 50 11.97 -6.80 3.68
N VAL A 51 11.24 -7.50 4.55
CA VAL A 51 9.78 -7.58 4.52
C VAL A 51 9.20 -7.13 5.85
N ILE A 52 8.17 -6.28 5.78
CA ILE A 52 7.35 -5.87 6.94
C ILE A 52 5.98 -6.56 6.89
N VAL A 53 5.53 -7.03 8.05
CA VAL A 53 4.25 -7.72 8.23
C VAL A 53 3.49 -7.11 9.41
N GLY A 54 2.20 -6.84 9.20
CA GLY A 54 1.29 -6.37 10.23
C GLY A 54 0.40 -7.47 10.81
N ALA A 55 0.10 -7.37 12.10
CA ALA A 55 -0.86 -8.20 12.84
C ALA A 55 -1.73 -7.31 13.73
N TRP A 56 -2.71 -6.64 13.14
CA TRP A 56 -3.46 -5.56 13.78
C TRP A 56 -4.38 -5.98 14.93
N LYS A 57 -4.71 -7.28 15.04
CA LYS A 57 -5.46 -7.80 16.20
C LYS A 57 -4.56 -8.38 17.29
N TYR A 58 -3.24 -8.32 17.10
CA TYR A 58 -2.30 -8.78 18.12
C TYR A 58 -2.56 -8.08 19.46
N SER A 59 -2.49 -8.83 20.55
CA SER A 59 -2.71 -8.36 21.91
C SER A 59 -1.57 -8.85 22.79
N ASN A 60 -0.93 -8.00 23.57
CA ASN A 60 0.09 -8.45 24.51
C ASN A 60 -0.26 -7.93 25.89
N ASP A 61 0.17 -6.72 26.23
CA ASP A 61 -0.20 -6.05 27.46
C ASP A 61 -1.56 -5.34 27.31
N GLU A 62 -1.91 -4.92 26.09
CA GLU A 62 -3.19 -4.29 25.77
C GLU A 62 -3.99 -5.09 24.72
N LEU A 63 -5.32 -5.01 24.79
CA LEU A 63 -6.21 -5.72 23.87
C LEU A 63 -6.15 -5.07 22.48
N ARG A 64 -5.77 -5.83 21.44
CA ARG A 64 -5.72 -5.39 20.03
C ARG A 64 -4.89 -4.11 19.83
N GLU A 65 -3.80 -3.97 20.57
CA GLU A 65 -2.80 -2.93 20.32
C GLU A 65 -2.07 -3.11 19.00
N GLY A 66 -2.10 -4.32 18.44
CA GLY A 66 -1.48 -4.64 17.17
C GLY A 66 0.04 -4.73 17.25
N ARG A 67 0.65 -5.35 16.25
CA ARG A 67 2.10 -5.49 16.15
C ARG A 67 2.56 -5.47 14.70
N ALA A 68 3.71 -4.85 14.44
CA ALA A 68 4.45 -4.98 13.18
C ALA A 68 5.72 -5.81 13.40
N TYR A 69 6.14 -6.51 12.34
CA TYR A 69 7.29 -7.41 12.32
C TYR A 69 8.14 -7.13 11.09
N VAL A 70 9.46 -7.06 11.24
CA VAL A 70 10.38 -7.00 10.10
C VAL A 70 11.26 -8.24 10.05
N TYR A 71 11.35 -8.84 8.88
CA TYR A 71 12.16 -10.02 8.58
C TYR A 71 13.23 -9.63 7.57
N TYR A 72 14.50 -9.89 7.91
CA TYR A 72 15.60 -9.51 7.03
C TYR A 72 15.69 -10.42 5.81
N GLY A 73 15.91 -9.82 4.65
CA GLY A 73 16.36 -10.47 3.44
C GLY A 73 17.81 -10.95 3.57
N SER A 74 18.17 -11.89 2.71
CA SER A 74 19.56 -12.33 2.53
C SER A 74 19.67 -13.13 1.24
N GLU A 75 20.89 -13.50 0.85
CA GLU A 75 21.14 -14.47 -0.24
C GLU A 75 20.38 -15.79 -0.04
N ASN A 76 20.08 -16.16 1.22
CA ASN A 76 19.39 -17.40 1.56
C ASN A 76 17.87 -17.21 1.78
N GLY A 77 17.32 -16.04 1.43
CA GLY A 77 15.93 -15.67 1.68
C GLY A 77 15.73 -14.99 3.04
N LEU A 78 14.45 -14.88 3.45
CA LEU A 78 14.05 -14.18 4.66
C LEU A 78 14.52 -14.90 5.94
N SER A 79 14.82 -14.12 6.98
CA SER A 79 15.14 -14.63 8.31
C SER A 79 13.99 -15.45 8.89
N ALA A 80 14.30 -16.53 9.63
CA ALA A 80 13.29 -17.40 10.22
C ALA A 80 12.55 -16.77 11.43
N LYS A 81 13.08 -15.68 11.97
CA LYS A 81 12.50 -14.91 13.07
C LYS A 81 12.48 -13.44 12.69
N PRO A 82 11.53 -12.66 13.23
CA PRO A 82 11.55 -11.22 13.05
C PRO A 82 12.85 -10.67 13.66
N ALA A 83 13.53 -9.82 12.90
CA ALA A 83 14.68 -9.08 13.38
C ALA A 83 14.26 -7.86 14.23
N TRP A 84 13.05 -7.37 14.02
CA TRP A 84 12.46 -6.26 14.73
C TRP A 84 10.95 -6.44 14.89
N THR A 85 10.40 -5.92 15.99
CA THR A 85 8.95 -5.85 16.25
C THR A 85 8.62 -4.58 17.03
N ALA A 86 7.44 -4.00 16.79
CA ALA A 86 6.88 -2.92 17.61
C ALA A 86 5.36 -3.06 17.77
N GLU A 87 4.85 -2.46 18.84
CA GLU A 87 3.45 -2.39 19.28
C GLU A 87 3.09 -0.92 19.56
N SER A 88 1.80 -0.58 19.69
CA SER A 88 1.39 0.79 20.04
C SER A 88 1.35 1.10 21.53
N ASP A 89 1.32 0.07 22.39
CA ASP A 89 1.03 0.18 23.83
C ASP A 89 -0.32 0.87 24.14
N GLN A 90 -1.37 0.59 23.33
CA GLN A 90 -2.69 1.18 23.49
C GLN A 90 -3.80 0.22 23.04
N VAL A 91 -4.83 0.06 23.87
CA VAL A 91 -6.02 -0.76 23.58
C VAL A 91 -6.65 -0.34 22.25
N ASN A 92 -6.93 -1.32 21.40
CA ASN A 92 -7.65 -1.19 20.12
C ASN A 92 -7.02 -0.23 19.10
N SER A 93 -5.78 0.21 19.24
CA SER A 93 -5.14 1.11 18.26
C SER A 93 -4.98 0.48 16.86
N ARG A 94 -4.94 -0.86 16.79
CA ARG A 94 -4.73 -1.66 15.56
C ARG A 94 -3.41 -1.33 14.84
N PHE A 95 -2.32 -1.19 15.58
CA PHE A 95 -0.99 -1.01 14.99
C PHE A 95 -0.62 -2.15 14.04
N GLY A 96 -0.07 -1.82 12.87
CA GLY A 96 0.20 -2.79 11.82
C GLY A 96 -1.03 -3.16 10.99
N SER A 97 -2.09 -2.35 11.04
CA SER A 97 -3.24 -2.46 10.12
C SER A 97 -2.86 -2.09 8.69
N SER A 98 -1.89 -1.19 8.53
CA SER A 98 -1.21 -0.89 7.28
C SER A 98 0.29 -0.76 7.54
N VAL A 99 1.11 -1.41 6.71
CA VAL A 99 2.57 -1.38 6.81
C VAL A 99 3.21 -1.21 5.43
N GLY A 100 4.38 -0.59 5.38
CA GLY A 100 5.19 -0.51 4.17
C GLY A 100 6.54 0.14 4.40
N THR A 101 7.34 0.25 3.34
CA THR A 101 8.54 1.08 3.35
C THR A 101 8.16 2.56 3.34
N ALA A 102 8.91 3.37 4.07
CA ALA A 102 8.90 4.82 3.95
C ALA A 102 9.90 5.30 2.88
N GLY A 103 10.73 4.41 2.32
CA GLY A 103 11.94 4.76 1.59
C GLY A 103 13.06 5.21 2.55
N ASP A 104 14.12 5.83 2.05
CA ASP A 104 15.15 6.48 2.89
C ASP A 104 14.75 7.94 3.10
N VAL A 105 13.99 8.22 4.17
CA VAL A 105 13.40 9.57 4.38
C VAL A 105 14.41 10.54 4.98
N ASN A 106 15.55 10.03 5.46
CA ASN A 106 16.58 10.81 6.14
C ASN A 106 17.90 10.92 5.34
N GLY A 107 18.03 10.15 4.25
CA GLY A 107 19.17 10.13 3.32
C GLY A 107 20.43 9.50 3.89
N ASP A 108 20.31 8.56 4.83
CA ASP A 108 21.45 7.90 5.47
C ASP A 108 21.91 6.60 4.77
N GLY A 109 21.18 6.19 3.72
CA GLY A 109 21.47 5.03 2.89
C GLY A 109 20.82 3.73 3.37
N TYR A 110 19.97 3.76 4.39
CA TYR A 110 19.18 2.63 4.85
C TYR A 110 17.69 2.91 4.57
N ALA A 111 16.93 1.87 4.21
CA ALA A 111 15.49 2.04 4.09
C ALA A 111 14.84 2.19 5.46
N ASP A 112 13.78 2.98 5.51
CA ASP A 112 12.93 3.20 6.68
C ASP A 112 11.57 2.54 6.48
N VAL A 113 10.82 2.35 7.57
CA VAL A 113 9.47 1.76 7.52
C VAL A 113 8.42 2.70 8.09
N ILE A 114 7.20 2.57 7.59
CA ILE A 114 6.00 3.26 8.08
C ILE A 114 4.94 2.24 8.52
N VAL A 115 4.30 2.52 9.65
CA VAL A 115 3.23 1.68 10.23
C VAL A 115 2.04 2.56 10.63
N GLY A 116 0.83 2.12 10.27
CA GLY A 116 -0.42 2.73 10.67
C GLY A 116 -1.06 2.05 11.89
N ALA A 117 -1.70 2.86 12.73
CA ALA A 117 -2.59 2.47 13.82
C ALA A 117 -3.88 3.31 13.69
N LEU A 118 -4.80 2.83 12.85
CA LEU A 118 -5.93 3.64 12.39
C LEU A 118 -6.94 4.01 13.50
N ASP A 119 -6.98 3.26 14.60
CA ASP A 119 -7.89 3.51 15.75
C ASP A 119 -7.12 4.14 16.94
N TYR A 120 -5.94 4.73 16.73
CA TYR A 120 -5.16 5.30 17.83
C TYR A 120 -5.85 6.56 18.41
N ASP A 121 -5.87 6.67 19.75
CA ASP A 121 -6.42 7.80 20.52
C ASP A 121 -5.32 8.73 21.07
N ASN A 122 -5.36 10.04 20.81
CA ASN A 122 -4.47 11.06 21.40
C ASN A 122 -5.15 12.38 21.80
N GLY A 123 -6.35 12.31 22.33
CA GLY A 123 -7.13 13.50 22.68
C GLY A 123 -8.43 13.57 21.89
N GLU A 124 -8.45 12.95 20.72
CA GLU A 124 -9.65 12.60 19.98
C GLU A 124 -9.79 11.06 19.89
N THR A 125 -11.03 10.56 19.81
CA THR A 125 -11.29 9.11 19.70
C THR A 125 -11.10 8.62 18.27
N ASP A 126 -10.40 7.52 18.08
CA ASP A 126 -10.13 6.86 16.79
C ASP A 126 -9.58 7.84 15.73
N GLU A 127 -8.77 8.82 16.14
CA GLU A 127 -8.19 9.81 15.22
C GLU A 127 -7.10 9.23 14.33
N GLY A 128 -6.48 8.15 14.81
CA GLY A 128 -5.47 7.38 14.12
C GLY A 128 -4.08 8.01 14.18
N ARG A 129 -3.06 7.18 13.98
CA ARG A 129 -1.65 7.61 13.96
C ARG A 129 -0.84 6.81 12.95
N ALA A 130 0.13 7.48 12.32
CA ALA A 130 1.21 6.83 11.58
C ALA A 130 2.56 7.01 12.29
N TYR A 131 3.44 6.02 12.13
CA TYR A 131 4.73 5.93 12.80
C TYR A 131 5.82 5.61 11.78
N VAL A 132 6.94 6.31 11.83
CA VAL A 132 8.13 5.98 11.04
C VAL A 132 9.28 5.55 11.95
N TYR A 133 10.00 4.52 11.52
CA TYR A 133 11.17 3.98 12.21
C TYR A 133 12.33 3.95 11.22
N TYR A 134 13.45 4.55 11.62
CA TYR A 134 14.63 4.58 10.74
C TYR A 134 15.40 3.28 10.72
N GLY A 135 15.88 2.93 9.53
CA GLY A 135 16.88 1.90 9.30
C GLY A 135 18.27 2.33 9.78
N SER A 136 19.15 1.35 9.88
CA SER A 136 20.57 1.57 10.18
C SER A 136 21.35 0.28 9.96
N SER A 137 22.69 0.34 10.02
CA SER A 137 23.53 -0.88 10.03
C SER A 137 23.23 -1.87 11.17
N ALA A 138 22.51 -1.45 12.21
CA ALA A 138 22.06 -2.31 13.30
C ALA A 138 20.61 -2.79 13.14
N GLY A 139 19.92 -2.37 12.08
CA GLY A 139 18.49 -2.53 11.89
C GLY A 139 17.67 -1.30 12.25
N LEU A 140 16.35 -1.51 12.31
CA LEU A 140 15.39 -0.49 12.74
C LEU A 140 15.59 -0.09 14.20
N VAL A 141 15.36 1.19 14.50
CA VAL A 141 15.29 1.69 15.87
C VAL A 141 14.03 1.22 16.59
N ASP A 142 14.09 1.11 17.93
CA ASP A 142 12.97 0.63 18.75
C ASP A 142 11.88 1.68 18.99
N THR A 143 12.20 2.96 18.80
CA THR A 143 11.29 4.10 19.07
C THR A 143 11.02 4.84 17.78
N PRO A 144 9.76 5.22 17.48
CA PRO A 144 9.45 5.95 16.26
C PRO A 144 10.23 7.26 16.20
N THR A 145 10.82 7.53 15.05
CA THR A 145 11.58 8.76 14.77
C THR A 145 10.67 9.89 14.32
N TRP A 146 9.46 9.55 13.86
CA TRP A 146 8.41 10.48 13.49
C TRP A 146 7.03 9.85 13.72
N THR A 147 6.06 10.69 14.08
CA THR A 147 4.65 10.32 14.19
C THR A 147 3.77 11.49 13.70
N ALA A 148 2.60 11.17 13.14
CA ALA A 148 1.55 12.14 12.87
C ALA A 148 0.16 11.54 13.07
N GLU A 149 -0.81 12.43 13.25
CA GLU A 149 -2.23 12.17 13.54
C GLU A 149 -3.09 13.10 12.66
N SER A 150 -4.39 12.84 12.61
CA SER A 150 -5.35 13.72 11.91
C SER A 150 -5.81 14.92 12.73
N ASP A 151 -5.67 14.87 14.07
CA ASP A 151 -6.29 15.79 15.03
C ASP A 151 -7.83 15.88 14.86
N GLN A 152 -8.48 14.77 14.48
CA GLN A 152 -9.93 14.69 14.29
C GLN A 152 -10.48 13.32 14.69
N ALA A 153 -11.50 13.31 15.54
CA ALA A 153 -12.15 12.08 15.98
C ALA A 153 -12.69 11.27 14.79
N SER A 154 -12.46 9.96 14.84
CA SER A 154 -12.91 8.96 13.87
C SER A 154 -12.38 9.11 12.46
N ALA A 155 -11.34 9.94 12.23
CA ALA A 155 -10.79 10.15 10.90
C ALA A 155 -9.96 8.97 10.37
N CYS A 156 -9.59 8.01 11.22
CA CYS A 156 -8.85 6.81 10.84
C CYS A 156 -7.48 7.11 10.18
N PHE A 157 -6.70 8.09 10.68
CA PHE A 157 -5.38 8.40 10.12
C PHE A 157 -4.42 7.20 10.23
N GLY A 158 -3.73 6.89 9.13
CA GLY A 158 -2.92 5.67 9.05
C GLY A 158 -3.71 4.44 8.63
N TYR A 159 -4.96 4.58 8.17
CA TYR A 159 -5.71 3.51 7.50
C TYR A 159 -4.91 2.89 6.35
N SER A 160 -4.21 3.74 5.61
CA SER A 160 -3.28 3.37 4.56
C SER A 160 -2.00 4.20 4.71
N VAL A 161 -0.85 3.54 4.59
CA VAL A 161 0.47 4.17 4.65
C VAL A 161 1.37 3.63 3.54
N GLY A 162 2.34 4.44 3.11
CA GLY A 162 3.40 3.99 2.21
C GLY A 162 4.36 5.10 1.84
N THR A 163 5.35 4.77 1.00
CA THR A 163 6.20 5.79 0.36
C THR A 163 5.45 6.49 -0.77
N ALA A 164 5.68 7.79 -0.88
CA ALA A 164 5.28 8.58 -2.04
C ALA A 164 6.36 8.56 -3.14
N GLY A 165 7.55 8.00 -2.86
CA GLY A 165 8.77 8.25 -3.62
C GLY A 165 9.35 9.63 -3.27
N ASP A 166 10.29 10.13 -4.08
CA ASP A 166 10.78 11.51 -3.98
C ASP A 166 9.92 12.40 -4.89
N VAL A 167 8.82 12.95 -4.35
CA VAL A 167 7.84 13.71 -5.14
C VAL A 167 8.30 15.13 -5.43
N ASN A 168 9.36 15.58 -4.74
CA ASN A 168 9.87 16.94 -4.82
C ASN A 168 11.28 17.04 -5.46
N GLY A 169 11.94 15.90 -5.70
CA GLY A 169 13.24 15.76 -6.33
C GLY A 169 14.41 16.27 -5.47
N ASP A 170 14.28 16.26 -4.14
CA ASP A 170 15.33 16.73 -3.22
C ASP A 170 16.30 15.63 -2.78
N GLY A 171 16.06 14.39 -3.22
CA GLY A 171 16.89 13.22 -2.99
C GLY A 171 16.55 12.46 -1.70
N TYR A 172 15.47 12.81 -1.00
CA TYR A 172 14.95 12.07 0.15
C TYR A 172 13.62 11.43 -0.22
N ALA A 173 13.34 10.25 0.33
CA ALA A 173 12.02 9.66 0.15
C ALA A 173 10.97 10.44 0.96
N ASP A 174 9.77 10.54 0.40
CA ASP A 174 8.60 11.14 1.02
C ASP A 174 7.60 10.04 1.40
N VAL A 175 6.69 10.34 2.34
CA VAL A 175 5.63 9.41 2.76
C VAL A 175 4.25 9.95 2.47
N ILE A 176 3.32 9.02 2.25
CA ILE A 176 1.90 9.28 2.01
C ILE A 176 1.05 8.52 3.03
N VAL A 177 0.07 9.20 3.61
CA VAL A 177 -0.82 8.66 4.66
C VAL A 177 -2.27 9.03 4.38
N GLY A 178 -3.18 8.07 4.54
CA GLY A 178 -4.62 8.26 4.39
C GLY A 178 -5.33 8.33 5.74
N ALA A 179 -6.28 9.26 5.85
CA ALA A 179 -7.30 9.33 6.86
C ALA A 179 -8.64 9.10 6.17
N LEU A 180 -9.11 7.85 6.20
CA LEU A 180 -10.19 7.35 5.35
C LEU A 180 -11.50 8.11 5.55
N ASP A 181 -11.79 8.42 6.80
CA ASP A 181 -13.08 8.91 7.29
C ASP A 181 -12.95 10.38 7.74
N TYR A 182 -11.96 11.10 7.19
CA TYR A 182 -11.76 12.50 7.51
C TYR A 182 -12.90 13.37 6.98
N ASP A 183 -13.40 14.29 7.81
CA ASP A 183 -14.45 15.26 7.53
C ASP A 183 -13.88 16.67 7.29
N ASN A 184 -14.20 17.30 6.15
CA ASN A 184 -13.87 18.71 5.86
C ASN A 184 -15.00 19.47 5.13
N GLY A 185 -16.24 19.22 5.55
CA GLY A 185 -17.43 19.84 4.96
C GLY A 185 -18.30 18.85 4.21
N GLN A 186 -17.80 17.66 3.94
CA GLN A 186 -18.57 16.45 3.67
C GLN A 186 -18.27 15.38 4.73
N GLU A 187 -19.23 14.48 4.95
CA GLU A 187 -19.10 13.34 5.88
C GLU A 187 -18.28 12.23 5.23
N ASP A 188 -17.23 11.74 5.90
CA ASP A 188 -16.34 10.66 5.48
C ASP A 188 -15.83 10.85 4.03
N GLU A 189 -15.39 12.08 3.71
CA GLU A 189 -14.89 12.38 2.36
C GLU A 189 -13.46 11.90 2.14
N GLY A 190 -12.75 11.64 3.23
CA GLY A 190 -11.39 11.15 3.27
C GLY A 190 -10.37 12.22 2.90
N ARG A 191 -9.19 12.11 3.51
CA ARG A 191 -8.05 12.98 3.23
C ARG A 191 -6.77 12.17 3.11
N VAL A 192 -5.94 12.56 2.15
CA VAL A 192 -4.58 12.05 2.01
C VAL A 192 -3.59 13.16 2.31
N TYR A 193 -2.47 12.78 2.91
CA TYR A 193 -1.40 13.66 3.39
C TYR A 193 -0.07 13.18 2.82
N VAL A 194 0.77 14.09 2.36
CA VAL A 194 2.17 13.81 2.01
C VAL A 194 3.10 14.63 2.86
N TYR A 195 4.12 13.97 3.42
CA TYR A 195 5.15 14.57 4.25
C TYR A 195 6.49 14.38 3.55
N HIS A 196 7.19 15.49 3.33
CA HIS A 196 8.49 15.42 2.67
C HIS A 196 9.58 14.94 3.62
N GLY A 197 10.47 14.10 3.10
CA GLY A 197 11.74 13.72 3.70
C GLY A 197 12.71 14.89 3.75
N SER A 198 13.77 14.71 4.52
CA SER A 198 14.90 15.64 4.56
C SER A 198 16.04 15.01 5.33
N LYS A 199 17.22 15.64 5.31
CA LYS A 199 18.34 15.25 6.18
C LYS A 199 18.00 15.16 7.67
N THR A 200 16.97 15.86 8.13
CA THR A 200 16.50 15.82 9.52
C THR A 200 15.29 14.90 9.75
N GLY A 201 14.87 14.19 8.70
CA GLY A 201 13.65 13.39 8.69
C GLY A 201 12.44 14.06 8.08
N LEU A 202 11.30 13.41 8.26
CA LEU A 202 10.01 13.92 7.82
C LEU A 202 9.61 15.22 8.53
N ALA A 203 8.95 16.10 7.78
CA ALA A 203 8.37 17.32 8.33
C ALA A 203 7.24 17.01 9.34
N ALA A 204 7.06 17.88 10.35
CA ALA A 204 5.96 17.75 11.32
C ALA A 204 4.59 18.12 10.73
N THR A 205 4.56 18.87 9.63
CA THR A 205 3.34 19.29 8.93
C THR A 205 3.33 18.70 7.53
N PRO A 206 2.17 18.31 7.00
CA PRO A 206 2.07 17.82 5.64
C PRO A 206 2.49 18.92 4.65
N ALA A 207 3.29 18.53 3.66
CA ALA A 207 3.65 19.40 2.54
C ALA A 207 2.51 19.52 1.52
N TRP A 208 1.65 18.51 1.45
CA TRP A 208 0.52 18.44 0.55
C TRP A 208 -0.62 17.64 1.17
N THR A 209 -1.86 18.01 0.82
CA THR A 209 -3.07 17.26 1.17
C THR A 209 -4.07 17.29 0.01
N ALA A 210 -4.89 16.24 -0.12
CA ALA A 210 -6.05 16.23 -0.99
C ALA A 210 -7.24 15.50 -0.36
N GLU A 211 -8.43 15.85 -0.83
CA GLU A 211 -9.73 15.31 -0.44
C GLU A 211 -10.54 14.98 -1.69
N SER A 212 -11.64 14.25 -1.53
CA SER A 212 -12.54 13.94 -2.64
C SER A 212 -13.60 15.00 -2.92
N ASP A 213 -13.87 15.89 -1.96
CA ASP A 213 -15.01 16.81 -1.94
C ASP A 213 -16.38 16.09 -2.11
N GLN A 214 -16.48 14.81 -1.74
CA GLN A 214 -17.70 14.01 -1.85
C GLN A 214 -17.89 13.12 -0.61
N ALA A 215 -19.08 13.19 -0.02
CA ALA A 215 -19.37 12.44 1.20
C ALA A 215 -19.37 10.91 0.98
N ASN A 216 -18.83 10.17 1.94
CA ASN A 216 -18.87 8.72 2.06
C ASN A 216 -18.24 8.01 0.85
N VAL A 217 -17.07 8.48 0.40
CA VAL A 217 -16.37 7.89 -0.74
C VAL A 217 -15.02 7.27 -0.41
N GLU A 218 -14.59 7.46 0.84
CA GLU A 218 -13.41 6.80 1.41
C GLU A 218 -12.15 7.05 0.56
N PHE A 219 -11.90 8.32 0.21
CA PHE A 219 -10.69 8.72 -0.51
C PHE A 219 -9.46 8.51 0.36
N GLY A 220 -8.48 7.79 -0.17
CA GLY A 220 -7.32 7.34 0.59
C GLY A 220 -7.43 5.90 1.11
N ALA A 221 -8.47 5.14 0.73
CA ALA A 221 -8.58 3.72 1.08
C ALA A 221 -7.38 2.86 0.63
N ALA A 222 -6.79 3.23 -0.51
CA ALA A 222 -5.55 2.69 -1.00
C ALA A 222 -4.74 3.83 -1.63
N LEU A 223 -3.43 3.79 -1.43
CA LEU A 223 -2.50 4.81 -1.88
C LEU A 223 -1.09 4.26 -2.00
N GLY A 224 -0.21 5.01 -2.65
CA GLY A 224 1.21 4.76 -2.75
C GLY A 224 1.84 5.56 -3.88
N THR A 225 3.13 5.33 -4.12
CA THR A 225 3.78 5.84 -5.33
C THR A 225 3.16 5.23 -6.59
N ALA A 226 2.99 6.05 -7.62
CA ALA A 226 2.71 5.63 -8.98
C ALA A 226 4.00 5.36 -9.78
N GLY A 227 5.18 5.67 -9.20
CA GLY A 227 6.42 5.84 -9.94
C GLY A 227 6.43 7.18 -10.68
N ASP A 228 7.39 7.39 -11.59
CA ASP A 228 7.38 8.53 -12.50
C ASP A 228 6.59 8.15 -13.76
N VAL A 229 5.29 8.49 -13.79
CA VAL A 229 4.39 8.06 -14.87
C VAL A 229 4.51 8.93 -16.11
N ASN A 230 5.21 10.07 -15.99
CA ASN A 230 5.32 11.08 -17.04
C ASN A 230 6.76 11.33 -17.54
N GLY A 231 7.75 10.74 -16.87
CA GLY A 231 9.18 10.79 -17.16
C GLY A 231 9.83 12.15 -16.90
N ASP A 232 9.30 12.94 -15.96
CA ASP A 232 9.84 14.25 -15.60
C ASP A 232 10.91 14.20 -14.50
N GLY A 233 11.18 13.02 -13.95
CA GLY A 233 12.19 12.76 -12.94
C GLY A 233 11.70 12.94 -11.50
N TYR A 234 10.40 13.16 -11.29
CA TYR A 234 9.79 13.22 -9.97
C TYR A 234 8.88 12.01 -9.76
N ALA A 235 8.81 11.51 -8.52
CA ALA A 235 7.82 10.48 -8.22
C ALA A 235 6.41 11.07 -8.24
N ASP A 236 5.45 10.31 -8.74
CA ASP A 236 4.04 10.61 -8.70
C ASP A 236 3.34 9.72 -7.67
N VAL A 237 2.11 10.08 -7.28
CA VAL A 237 1.30 9.28 -6.35
C VAL A 237 -0.03 8.86 -6.96
N ILE A 238 -0.53 7.68 -6.54
CA ILE A 238 -1.86 7.18 -6.87
C ILE A 238 -2.71 7.07 -5.60
N VAL A 239 -3.99 7.44 -5.71
CA VAL A 239 -4.98 7.37 -4.62
C VAL A 239 -6.29 6.79 -5.12
N GLY A 240 -6.87 5.87 -4.36
CA GLY A 240 -8.18 5.27 -4.60
C GLY A 240 -9.30 5.87 -3.76
N ALA A 241 -10.50 5.95 -4.35
CA ALA A 241 -11.77 6.26 -3.68
C ALA A 241 -12.83 5.29 -4.22
N TYR A 242 -12.99 4.15 -3.56
CA TYR A 242 -13.68 3.02 -4.15
C TYR A 242 -15.21 3.09 -4.11
N TYR A 243 -15.73 4.03 -3.33
CA TYR A 243 -17.15 4.39 -3.31
C TYR A 243 -17.45 5.71 -4.05
N TYR A 244 -16.50 6.22 -4.86
CA TYR A 244 -16.74 7.44 -5.64
C TYR A 244 -17.98 7.33 -6.53
N LYS A 245 -18.81 8.38 -6.52
CA LYS A 245 -20.11 8.44 -7.20
C LYS A 245 -20.10 9.38 -8.38
N ASN A 246 -20.52 8.88 -9.54
CA ASN A 246 -20.88 9.69 -10.70
C ASN A 246 -22.41 9.79 -10.79
N GLY A 247 -22.94 10.93 -10.37
CA GLY A 247 -24.38 11.08 -10.15
C GLY A 247 -24.81 10.34 -8.88
N VAL A 248 -25.64 9.30 -9.02
CA VAL A 248 -26.11 8.47 -7.89
C VAL A 248 -25.47 7.08 -7.86
N ASN A 249 -24.63 6.78 -8.84
CA ASN A 249 -24.07 5.46 -9.07
C ASN A 249 -22.62 5.43 -8.60
N GLU A 250 -22.25 4.40 -7.86
CA GLU A 250 -20.91 4.19 -7.31
C GLU A 250 -20.05 3.47 -8.36
N PHE A 251 -19.14 4.19 -9.02
CA PHE A 251 -18.22 3.56 -9.98
C PHE A 251 -16.84 3.30 -9.39
N GLY A 252 -16.54 3.92 -8.24
CA GLY A 252 -15.18 3.99 -7.73
C GLY A 252 -14.28 4.82 -8.65
N ARG A 253 -13.15 5.29 -8.13
CA ARG A 253 -12.20 6.08 -8.92
C ARG A 253 -10.77 5.92 -8.40
N ALA A 254 -9.82 5.97 -9.32
CA ALA A 254 -8.40 6.15 -9.01
C ALA A 254 -7.92 7.51 -9.55
N TYR A 255 -7.03 8.14 -8.82
CA TYR A 255 -6.46 9.47 -9.11
C TYR A 255 -4.95 9.38 -9.11
N VAL A 256 -4.29 10.09 -10.02
CA VAL A 256 -2.83 10.30 -9.99
C VAL A 256 -2.51 11.77 -9.94
N TYR A 257 -1.59 12.13 -9.05
CA TYR A 257 -1.08 13.48 -8.86
C TYR A 257 0.40 13.48 -9.20
N HIS A 258 0.80 14.37 -10.11
CA HIS A 258 2.20 14.43 -10.52
C HIS A 258 3.08 15.16 -9.49
N GLY A 259 4.30 14.66 -9.30
CA GLY A 259 5.38 15.33 -8.60
C GLY A 259 5.95 16.50 -9.38
N SER A 260 6.76 17.30 -8.71
CA SER A 260 7.52 18.40 -9.33
C SER A 260 8.52 18.96 -8.32
N ALA A 261 9.42 19.84 -8.74
CA ALA A 261 10.29 20.58 -7.80
C ALA A 261 9.55 21.37 -6.69
N SER A 262 8.23 21.57 -6.80
CA SER A 262 7.40 22.22 -5.78
C SER A 262 6.57 21.22 -4.95
N GLY A 263 6.79 19.92 -5.13
CA GLY A 263 5.96 18.83 -4.62
C GLY A 263 4.79 18.49 -5.56
N LEU A 264 3.82 17.76 -5.02
CA LEU A 264 2.65 17.28 -5.76
C LEU A 264 1.74 18.40 -6.26
N ALA A 265 1.16 18.19 -7.45
CA ALA A 265 0.13 19.07 -8.00
C ALA A 265 -1.14 19.10 -7.11
N VAL A 266 -1.81 20.26 -7.05
CA VAL A 266 -3.05 20.43 -6.27
C VAL A 266 -4.24 19.70 -6.92
N THR A 267 -4.24 19.61 -8.26
CA THR A 267 -5.24 18.87 -9.03
C THR A 267 -4.63 17.58 -9.55
N TRP A 268 -5.43 16.52 -9.57
CA TRP A 268 -5.04 15.28 -10.23
C TRP A 268 -4.68 15.54 -11.70
N ALA A 269 -3.64 14.87 -12.18
CA ALA A 269 -3.23 14.88 -13.58
C ALA A 269 -3.98 13.82 -14.39
N TRP A 270 -4.39 12.74 -13.73
CA TRP A 270 -5.16 11.65 -14.33
C TRP A 270 -6.17 11.12 -13.32
N ALA A 271 -7.34 10.72 -13.82
CA ALA A 271 -8.34 10.01 -13.03
C ALA A 271 -9.16 9.10 -13.94
N VAL A 272 -9.56 7.94 -13.41
CA VAL A 272 -10.42 6.99 -14.14
C VAL A 272 -11.44 6.37 -13.21
N GLU A 273 -12.64 6.17 -13.73
CA GLU A 273 -13.75 5.46 -13.10
C GLU A 273 -13.88 4.06 -13.72
N CYS A 274 -14.48 3.13 -12.99
CA CYS A 274 -14.84 1.85 -13.59
C CYS A 274 -15.98 2.01 -14.60
N ASP A 275 -16.11 1.04 -15.50
CA ASP A 275 -17.25 0.93 -16.41
C ASP A 275 -18.43 0.13 -15.83
N GLN A 276 -18.29 -0.38 -14.60
CA GLN A 276 -19.33 -1.10 -13.85
C GLN A 276 -19.53 -0.47 -12.47
N GLU A 277 -20.78 -0.47 -12.00
CA GLU A 277 -21.20 0.11 -10.72
C GLU A 277 -21.03 -0.89 -9.56
N SER A 278 -20.73 -0.38 -8.37
CA SER A 278 -20.60 -1.11 -7.11
C SER A 278 -19.61 -2.27 -7.15
N VAL A 279 -18.48 -2.05 -7.84
CA VAL A 279 -17.43 -3.06 -8.04
C VAL A 279 -16.13 -2.82 -7.25
N ASP A 280 -16.14 -1.83 -6.36
CA ASP A 280 -14.99 -1.42 -5.53
C ASP A 280 -13.73 -1.07 -6.34
N PHE A 281 -13.89 -0.43 -7.50
CA PHE A 281 -12.76 0.02 -8.31
C PHE A 281 -11.96 1.09 -7.56
N GLY A 282 -10.65 0.88 -7.42
CA GLY A 282 -9.80 1.77 -6.62
C GLY A 282 -9.71 1.38 -5.14
N ARG A 283 -10.30 0.24 -4.72
CA ARG A 283 -10.10 -0.31 -3.37
C ARG A 283 -8.68 -0.79 -3.14
N SER A 284 -7.97 -1.08 -4.23
CA SER A 284 -6.54 -1.38 -4.29
C SER A 284 -5.95 -0.65 -5.50
N VAL A 285 -4.81 0.02 -5.28
CA VAL A 285 -4.06 0.75 -6.30
C VAL A 285 -2.57 0.59 -6.03
N GLY A 286 -1.74 0.77 -7.05
CA GLY A 286 -0.29 0.86 -6.90
C GLY A 286 0.41 1.14 -8.23
N THR A 287 1.72 1.32 -8.18
CA THR A 287 2.53 1.29 -9.41
C THR A 287 2.53 -0.11 -10.02
N ALA A 288 2.50 -0.17 -11.34
CA ALA A 288 2.78 -1.37 -12.10
C ALA A 288 4.29 -1.50 -12.44
N GLY A 289 5.07 -0.42 -12.26
CA GLY A 289 6.40 -0.29 -12.82
C GLY A 289 6.39 -0.09 -14.34
N ASP A 290 7.55 -0.18 -14.98
CA ASP A 290 7.67 -0.12 -16.44
C ASP A 290 7.38 -1.49 -17.07
N VAL A 291 6.10 -1.76 -17.28
CA VAL A 291 5.60 -3.06 -17.77
C VAL A 291 5.75 -3.25 -19.28
N ASN A 292 6.11 -2.21 -20.03
CA ASN A 292 6.21 -2.25 -21.50
C ASN A 292 7.59 -1.79 -22.03
N GLY A 293 8.51 -1.42 -21.14
CA GLY A 293 9.90 -1.04 -21.41
C GLY A 293 10.02 0.27 -22.16
N ASP A 294 9.05 1.18 -22.01
CA ASP A 294 9.07 2.49 -22.65
C ASP A 294 9.74 3.57 -21.78
N GLY A 295 10.16 3.22 -20.57
CA GLY A 295 10.84 4.09 -19.61
C GLY A 295 9.90 4.89 -18.71
N TYR A 296 8.59 4.65 -18.77
CA TYR A 296 7.60 5.33 -17.93
C TYR A 296 6.90 4.32 -17.01
N ALA A 297 6.74 4.69 -15.73
CA ALA A 297 5.99 3.84 -14.82
C ALA A 297 4.50 3.80 -15.23
N GLY A 298 3.88 2.63 -15.11
CA GLY A 298 2.43 2.47 -15.18
C GLY A 298 1.79 2.34 -13.81
N VAL A 299 0.45 2.28 -13.79
CA VAL A 299 -0.33 1.99 -12.57
C VAL A 299 -1.24 0.79 -12.77
N ILE A 300 -1.51 0.08 -11.67
CA ILE A 300 -2.45 -1.02 -11.57
C ILE A 300 -3.58 -0.67 -10.60
N VAL A 301 -4.82 -1.01 -10.97
CA VAL A 301 -6.02 -0.76 -10.17
C VAL A 301 -6.89 -2.01 -10.12
N GLY A 302 -7.36 -2.39 -8.93
CA GLY A 302 -8.28 -3.51 -8.74
C GLY A 302 -9.75 -3.08 -8.67
N ALA A 303 -10.63 -3.95 -9.16
CA ALA A 303 -12.09 -3.92 -8.99
C ALA A 303 -12.56 -5.30 -8.54
N ARG A 304 -12.50 -5.54 -7.23
CA ARG A 304 -12.64 -6.88 -6.65
C ARG A 304 -14.04 -7.50 -6.81
N PHE A 305 -15.04 -6.72 -7.18
CA PHE A 305 -16.41 -7.21 -7.39
C PHE A 305 -16.86 -7.08 -8.85
N TYR A 306 -15.92 -6.88 -9.79
CA TYR A 306 -16.23 -6.83 -11.21
C TYR A 306 -16.86 -8.15 -11.69
N GLU A 307 -17.86 -8.04 -12.58
CA GLU A 307 -18.63 -9.17 -13.11
C GLU A 307 -18.74 -9.09 -14.64
N ILE A 308 -18.42 -10.20 -15.31
CA ILE A 308 -18.55 -10.41 -16.75
C ILE A 308 -19.49 -11.58 -17.00
N ASP A 309 -19.11 -12.76 -16.53
CA ASP A 309 -19.83 -14.02 -16.73
C ASP A 309 -19.97 -14.85 -15.45
N GLN A 310 -19.30 -14.46 -14.38
CA GLN A 310 -19.49 -15.00 -13.04
C GLN A 310 -19.94 -13.88 -12.10
N SER A 311 -20.18 -14.21 -10.83
CA SER A 311 -20.44 -13.18 -9.81
C SER A 311 -19.17 -12.97 -9.02
N TYR A 312 -18.78 -11.72 -8.82
CA TYR A 312 -17.62 -11.31 -8.03
C TYR A 312 -16.30 -12.02 -8.40
N GLU A 313 -16.07 -12.35 -9.67
CA GLU A 313 -14.78 -12.87 -10.15
C GLU A 313 -13.66 -11.83 -9.96
N GLY A 314 -13.99 -10.54 -10.11
CA GLY A 314 -13.07 -9.45 -9.96
C GLY A 314 -12.15 -9.25 -11.16
N ARG A 315 -11.62 -8.03 -11.28
CA ARG A 315 -10.77 -7.60 -12.39
C ARG A 315 -9.62 -6.72 -11.91
N VAL A 316 -8.50 -6.78 -12.61
CA VAL A 316 -7.42 -5.79 -12.53
C VAL A 316 -7.24 -5.04 -13.85
N TYR A 317 -6.81 -3.79 -13.75
CA TYR A 317 -6.59 -2.87 -14.87
C TYR A 317 -5.20 -2.29 -14.83
N VAL A 318 -4.54 -2.20 -15.98
CA VAL A 318 -3.19 -1.61 -16.11
C VAL A 318 -3.22 -0.45 -17.08
N TYR A 319 -2.71 0.68 -16.61
CA TYR A 319 -2.60 1.92 -17.36
C TYR A 319 -1.11 2.28 -17.46
N PRO A 320 -0.48 2.09 -18.62
CA PRO A 320 0.91 2.48 -18.83
C PRO A 320 1.09 4.00 -18.82
N GLY A 321 2.26 4.44 -18.37
CA GLY A 321 2.73 5.82 -18.45
C GLY A 321 3.18 6.22 -19.85
N SER A 322 3.50 7.49 -20.02
CA SER A 322 4.10 8.05 -21.23
C SER A 322 4.55 9.48 -20.94
N ALA A 323 5.28 10.12 -21.87
CA ALA A 323 5.57 11.56 -21.77
C ALA A 323 4.33 12.46 -21.63
N GLY A 324 3.13 11.96 -21.97
CA GLY A 324 1.85 12.66 -21.78
C GLY A 324 1.12 12.32 -20.48
N GLY A 325 1.73 11.54 -19.59
CA GLY A 325 1.10 10.89 -18.45
C GLY A 325 0.42 9.56 -18.81
N LEU A 326 -0.44 9.09 -17.90
CA LEU A 326 -1.14 7.81 -18.03
C LEU A 326 -2.16 7.77 -19.17
N SER A 327 -2.31 6.58 -19.77
CA SER A 327 -3.37 6.30 -20.76
C SER A 327 -4.77 6.48 -20.16
N ALA A 328 -5.70 7.06 -20.93
CA ALA A 328 -7.11 7.18 -20.55
C ALA A 328 -7.89 5.84 -20.61
N ARG A 329 -7.29 4.79 -21.16
CA ARG A 329 -7.86 3.44 -21.23
C ARG A 329 -6.84 2.43 -20.75
N ALA A 330 -7.31 1.39 -20.06
CA ALA A 330 -6.45 0.29 -19.68
C ALA A 330 -5.86 -0.35 -20.95
N ALA A 331 -4.54 -0.52 -20.96
CA ALA A 331 -3.85 -1.23 -22.04
C ALA A 331 -3.99 -2.75 -21.87
N TRP A 332 -4.23 -3.18 -20.63
CA TRP A 332 -4.38 -4.58 -20.27
C TRP A 332 -5.33 -4.73 -19.08
N THR A 333 -6.06 -5.85 -19.06
CA THR A 333 -6.93 -6.26 -17.96
C THR A 333 -6.82 -7.78 -17.76
N ALA A 334 -7.05 -8.25 -16.53
CA ALA A 334 -7.24 -9.66 -16.24
C ALA A 334 -8.40 -9.88 -15.28
N ASP A 335 -9.06 -11.01 -15.48
CA ASP A 335 -10.25 -11.45 -14.76
C ASP A 335 -9.98 -12.81 -14.11
N SER A 336 -10.63 -13.11 -12.98
CA SER A 336 -10.63 -14.48 -12.47
C SER A 336 -11.55 -15.38 -13.31
N ASP A 337 -11.25 -16.67 -13.35
CA ASP A 337 -12.10 -17.69 -13.97
C ASP A 337 -13.04 -18.38 -12.96
N GLN A 338 -13.13 -17.85 -11.73
CA GLN A 338 -13.94 -18.41 -10.64
C GLN A 338 -14.84 -17.36 -9.96
N VAL A 339 -16.09 -17.76 -9.72
CA VAL A 339 -17.09 -17.07 -8.91
C VAL A 339 -16.51 -16.74 -7.53
N ASP A 340 -16.79 -15.51 -7.09
CA ASP A 340 -16.41 -14.96 -5.79
C ASP A 340 -14.90 -15.01 -5.52
N ALA A 341 -14.04 -15.11 -6.54
CA ALA A 341 -12.59 -15.09 -6.34
C ALA A 341 -12.07 -13.73 -5.88
N ARG A 342 -12.75 -12.66 -6.31
CA ARG A 342 -12.43 -11.26 -5.99
C ARG A 342 -11.03 -10.83 -6.38
N LEU A 343 -10.60 -11.19 -7.59
CA LEU A 343 -9.33 -10.74 -8.15
C LEU A 343 -9.24 -9.21 -8.12
N GLY A 344 -8.09 -8.68 -7.69
CA GLY A 344 -7.88 -7.25 -7.49
C GLY A 344 -8.27 -6.77 -6.10
N SER A 345 -8.48 -7.69 -5.14
CA SER A 345 -8.62 -7.30 -3.72
C SER A 345 -7.34 -6.65 -3.16
N SER A 346 -6.19 -7.01 -3.73
CA SER A 346 -4.89 -6.34 -3.54
C SER A 346 -4.15 -6.36 -4.87
N VAL A 347 -3.36 -5.31 -5.14
CA VAL A 347 -2.53 -5.18 -6.35
C VAL A 347 -1.20 -4.52 -6.00
N GLY A 348 -0.19 -4.73 -6.82
CA GLY A 348 1.09 -4.02 -6.74
C GLY A 348 2.06 -4.44 -7.83
N THR A 349 3.22 -3.83 -7.87
CA THR A 349 4.36 -4.32 -8.66
C THR A 349 5.08 -5.44 -7.91
N ALA A 350 5.67 -6.37 -8.66
CA ALA A 350 6.58 -7.37 -8.13
C ALA A 350 8.04 -7.12 -8.56
N GLY A 351 8.31 -6.03 -9.28
CA GLY A 351 9.59 -5.81 -9.96
C GLY A 351 9.78 -6.77 -11.13
N ASP A 352 10.99 -6.87 -11.68
CA ASP A 352 11.34 -7.85 -12.72
C ASP A 352 11.68 -9.20 -12.07
N VAL A 353 10.64 -9.96 -11.75
CA VAL A 353 10.69 -11.26 -11.08
C VAL A 353 11.25 -12.34 -12.01
N ASN A 354 11.00 -12.19 -13.32
CA ASN A 354 11.32 -13.20 -14.32
C ASN A 354 12.67 -12.94 -15.05
N GLY A 355 13.21 -11.72 -14.95
CA GLY A 355 14.49 -11.30 -15.51
C GLY A 355 14.43 -10.95 -17.00
N ASP A 356 13.27 -10.60 -17.55
CA ASP A 356 13.08 -10.23 -18.95
C ASP A 356 13.29 -8.74 -19.23
N GLY A 357 13.51 -7.94 -18.18
CA GLY A 357 13.74 -6.51 -18.25
C GLY A 357 12.46 -5.66 -18.17
N TYR A 358 11.30 -6.27 -17.93
CA TYR A 358 10.03 -5.58 -17.70
C TYR A 358 9.59 -5.75 -16.24
N ALA A 359 8.85 -4.78 -15.72
CA ALA A 359 8.22 -4.97 -14.42
C ALA A 359 7.08 -5.99 -14.52
N ASP A 360 7.07 -6.97 -13.63
CA ASP A 360 5.95 -7.88 -13.41
C ASP A 360 4.97 -7.28 -12.38
N MET A 361 3.71 -7.69 -12.44
CA MET A 361 2.65 -7.22 -11.53
C MET A 361 2.05 -8.37 -10.74
N ILE A 362 1.56 -8.08 -9.54
CA ILE A 362 0.90 -9.06 -8.68
C ILE A 362 -0.53 -8.63 -8.33
N ALA A 363 -1.46 -9.58 -8.37
CA ALA A 363 -2.86 -9.36 -7.98
C ALA A 363 -3.39 -10.49 -7.08
N GLY A 364 -4.06 -10.11 -5.99
CA GLY A 364 -4.66 -11.04 -5.03
C GLY A 364 -6.14 -11.34 -5.33
N ALA A 365 -6.51 -12.60 -5.19
CA ALA A 365 -7.86 -13.15 -5.23
C ALA A 365 -8.09 -14.01 -3.96
N PRO A 366 -8.41 -13.40 -2.81
CA PRO A 366 -8.36 -14.05 -1.49
C PRO A 366 -9.37 -15.19 -1.32
N TYR A 367 -10.36 -15.29 -2.20
CA TYR A 367 -11.41 -16.31 -2.14
C TYR A 367 -11.34 -17.28 -3.34
N TYR A 368 -10.26 -17.22 -4.12
CA TYR A 368 -9.99 -18.25 -5.11
C TYR A 368 -9.78 -19.61 -4.43
N THR A 369 -10.32 -20.67 -5.03
CA THR A 369 -10.36 -22.00 -4.41
C THR A 369 -9.85 -23.10 -5.32
N ASN A 370 -9.94 -22.96 -6.64
CA ASN A 370 -9.62 -24.03 -7.59
C ASN A 370 -10.28 -25.39 -7.25
N GLY A 371 -11.50 -25.37 -6.67
CA GLY A 371 -12.20 -26.58 -6.23
C GLY A 371 -11.77 -27.15 -4.87
N GLN A 372 -10.89 -26.46 -4.15
CA GLN A 372 -10.54 -26.72 -2.74
C GLN A 372 -11.30 -25.77 -1.81
N THR A 373 -11.00 -25.76 -0.50
CA THR A 373 -11.62 -24.82 0.44
C THR A 373 -10.60 -23.78 0.90
N ALA A 374 -10.82 -22.51 0.55
CA ALA A 374 -10.16 -21.33 1.10
C ALA A 374 -8.61 -21.29 0.97
N GLU A 375 -8.08 -21.40 -0.25
CA GLU A 375 -6.63 -21.24 -0.49
C GLU A 375 -6.23 -19.79 -0.80
N GLY A 376 -7.12 -19.02 -1.42
CA GLY A 376 -6.76 -17.74 -2.03
C GLY A 376 -5.79 -17.93 -3.20
N GLN A 377 -5.51 -16.86 -3.94
CA GLN A 377 -4.51 -16.87 -5.00
C GLN A 377 -3.82 -15.51 -5.07
N ALA A 378 -2.54 -15.53 -5.39
CA ALA A 378 -1.84 -14.38 -5.93
C ALA A 378 -1.36 -14.74 -7.35
N SER A 379 -1.66 -13.89 -8.32
CA SER A 379 -1.30 -14.08 -9.72
C SER A 379 -0.22 -13.08 -10.11
N LEU A 380 0.88 -13.57 -10.69
CA LEU A 380 1.94 -12.77 -11.30
C LEU A 380 1.66 -12.63 -12.80
N TYR A 381 1.81 -11.42 -13.34
CA TYR A 381 1.53 -11.08 -14.73
C TYR A 381 2.67 -10.37 -15.41
#